data_AF-A0A1Q6JX37-F1
#
_entry.id   AF-A0A1Q6JX37-F1
#
_cell.length_a   1.000
_cell.length_b   1.000
_cell.length_c   1.000
_cell.angle_alpha   90.00
_cell.angle_beta   90.00
_cell.angle_gamma   90.00
#
_symmetry.space_group_name_H-M   'P 1'
#
loop_
_entity.id
_entity.type
_entity.pdbx_description
1 polymer ?
#
loop_
_entity_poly.entity_id
_entity_poly.type
_entity_poly.pdbx_seq_one_letter_code
_entity_poly.pdbx_strand_id
1 'polypeptide(L)' 'MEKENFEQSMESLENIVTELEDGKLNLDESVKKFEEGMKIAQKCNNMLENAEKKISILLEKNGELEESEFDTNQE' A
#
# COMPACT_ATOMS: atom_id res chain seq x y z
N MET A 1 -7.98 -3.80 -20.19
CA MET A 1 -7.66 -4.13 -18.78
C MET A 1 -7.30 -2.82 -18.12
N GLU A 2 -8.20 -2.28 -17.30
CA GLU A 2 -7.89 -1.08 -16.51
C GLU A 2 -6.75 -1.42 -15.55
N LYS A 3 -5.76 -0.52 -15.50
CA LYS A 3 -4.63 -0.65 -14.61
C LYS A 3 -5.14 -0.26 -13.23
N GLU A 4 -5.38 -1.24 -12.36
CA GLU A 4 -5.81 -0.98 -10.97
C GLU A 4 -4.94 0.11 -10.35
N ASN A 5 -5.56 1.19 -9.88
CA ASN A 5 -4.88 2.31 -9.24
C ASN A 5 -4.70 2.05 -7.72
N PHE A 6 -4.04 2.99 -7.05
CA PHE A 6 -3.74 2.86 -5.63
C PHE A 6 -5.04 2.82 -4.81
N GLU A 7 -5.98 3.69 -5.14
CA GLU A 7 -7.26 3.84 -4.46
C GLU A 7 -8.09 2.56 -4.52
N GLN A 8 -8.16 1.91 -5.69
CA GLN A 8 -8.85 0.61 -5.85
C GLN A 8 -8.18 -0.52 -5.08
N SER A 9 -6.83 -0.52 -5.04
CA SER A 9 -6.08 -1.52 -4.27
C SER A 9 -6.29 -1.32 -2.78
N MET A 10 -6.34 -0.07 -2.31
CA MET A 10 -6.61 0.27 -0.93
C MET A 10 -8.04 -0.12 -0.51
N GLU A 11 -9.04 0.19 -1.33
CA GLU A 11 -10.44 -0.20 -1.10
C GLU A 11 -10.58 -1.74 -0.99
N SER A 12 -9.87 -2.47 -1.85
CA SER A 12 -9.85 -3.94 -1.80
C SER A 12 -9.23 -4.47 -0.50
N LEU A 13 -8.16 -3.83 -0.02
CA LEU A 13 -7.52 -4.18 1.25
C LEU A 13 -8.45 -3.92 2.44
N GLU A 14 -9.13 -2.77 2.46
CA GLU A 14 -10.11 -2.41 3.51
C GLU A 14 -11.27 -3.41 3.58
N ASN A 15 -11.75 -3.87 2.41
CA ASN A 15 -12.78 -4.90 2.35
C ASN A 15 -12.29 -6.23 2.96
N ILE A 16 -11.05 -6.64 2.66
CA ILE A 16 -10.46 -7.86 3.24
C ILE A 16 -10.34 -7.74 4.76
N VAL A 17 -9.87 -6.59 5.27
CA VAL A 17 -9.79 -6.35 6.72
C VAL A 17 -11.17 -6.45 7.35
N THR A 18 -12.18 -5.81 6.74
CA THR A 18 -13.57 -5.86 7.22
C THR A 18 -14.10 -7.31 7.29
N GLU A 19 -13.84 -8.12 6.26
CA GLU A 19 -14.24 -9.52 6.23
C GLU A 19 -13.53 -10.37 7.30
N LEU A 20 -12.25 -10.12 7.55
CA LEU A 20 -11.47 -10.79 8.60
C LEU A 20 -11.97 -10.41 10.01
N GLU A 21 -12.33 -9.14 10.22
CA GLU A 21 -12.83 -8.62 11.50
C GLU A 21 -14.26 -9.08 11.83
N ASP A 22 -15.09 -9.33 10.82
CA ASP A 22 -16.47 -9.78 10.98
C ASP A 22 -16.58 -11.19 11.61
N GLY A 23 -15.48 -11.96 11.59
CA GLY A 23 -15.37 -13.23 12.33
C GLY A 23 -16.28 -14.36 11.84
N LYS A 24 -16.89 -14.21 10.65
CA LYS A 24 -17.77 -15.22 10.03
C LYS A 24 -17.02 -16.26 9.21
N LEU A 25 -15.73 -16.03 8.94
CA LEU A 25 -14.88 -16.91 8.14
C LEU A 25 -14.39 -18.10 8.98
N ASN A 26 -14.31 -19.26 8.36
CA ASN A 26 -13.58 -20.38 8.96
C ASN A 26 -12.05 -20.18 8.83
N LEU A 27 -11.28 -21.09 9.43
CA LEU A 27 -9.81 -20.97 9.45
C LEU A 27 -9.20 -20.92 8.04
N ASP A 28 -9.62 -21.83 7.15
CA ASP A 28 -9.07 -21.91 5.79
C ASP A 28 -9.42 -20.68 4.96
N GLU A 29 -10.62 -20.14 5.14
CA GLU A 29 -11.06 -18.89 4.52
C GLU A 29 -10.28 -17.69 5.04
N SER A 30 -10.08 -17.63 6.36
CA SER A 30 -9.31 -16.56 7.01
C SER A 30 -7.86 -16.54 6.52
N VAL A 31 -7.23 -17.71 6.38
CA VAL A 31 -5.86 -17.82 5.83
C VAL A 31 -5.81 -17.34 4.39
N LYS A 32 -6.77 -17.73 3.54
CA LYS A 32 -6.82 -17.25 2.15
C LYS A 32 -7.00 -15.75 2.05
N LYS A 33 -7.91 -15.18 2.83
CA LYS A 33 -8.16 -13.73 2.88
C LYS A 33 -6.93 -12.97 3.37
N PHE A 34 -6.23 -13.50 4.37
CA PHE A 34 -4.96 -12.94 4.83
C PHE A 34 -3.89 -12.93 3.73
N GLU A 35 -3.69 -14.04 3.01
CA GLU A 35 -2.74 -14.11 1.89
C GLU A 35 -3.09 -13.13 0.76
N GLU A 36 -4.38 -12.97 0.47
CA GLU A 36 -4.88 -11.99 -0.50
C GLU A 36 -4.57 -10.56 -0.03
N GLY A 37 -4.91 -10.22 1.21
CA GLY A 37 -4.63 -8.90 1.79
C GLY A 37 -3.13 -8.58 1.78
N MET A 38 -2.28 -9.55 2.08
CA MET A 38 -0.83 -9.38 2.05
C MET A 38 -0.29 -9.06 0.65
N LYS A 39 -0.84 -9.68 -0.41
CA LYS A 39 -0.49 -9.38 -1.80
C LYS A 39 -0.91 -7.96 -2.18
N ILE A 40 -2.11 -7.55 -1.78
CA ILE A 40 -2.62 -6.21 -2.06
C ILE A 40 -1.80 -5.16 -1.32
N ALA A 41 -1.49 -5.37 -0.04
CA ALA A 41 -0.63 -4.48 0.75
C ALA A 41 0.75 -4.31 0.12
N GLN A 42 1.38 -5.41 -0.33
CA GLN A 42 2.66 -5.35 -1.03
C GLN A 42 2.55 -4.54 -2.34
N LYS A 43 1.45 -4.67 -3.07
CA LYS A 43 1.19 -3.89 -4.28
C LYS A 43 1.04 -2.40 -3.96
N CYS A 44 0.29 -2.03 -2.92
CA CYS A 44 0.16 -0.65 -2.46
C CYS A 44 1.52 -0.04 -2.11
N ASN A 45 2.35 -0.75 -1.34
CA ASN A 45 3.71 -0.30 -1.00
C ASN A 45 4.56 -0.05 -2.25
N ASN A 46 4.54 -0.98 -3.22
CA ASN A 46 5.26 -0.78 -4.48
C ASN A 46 4.78 0.46 -5.25
N MET A 47 3.49 0.78 -5.21
CA MET A 47 2.95 1.98 -5.86
C MET A 47 3.44 3.26 -5.17
N LEU A 48 3.46 3.27 -3.84
CA LEU A 48 3.98 4.37 -3.03
C LEU A 48 5.48 4.59 -3.25
N GLU A 49 6.30 3.54 -3.19
CA GLU A 49 7.74 3.63 -3.46
C GLU A 49 8.03 4.19 -4.87
N ASN A 50 7.23 3.80 -5.86
CA ASN A 50 7.38 4.31 -7.22
C ASN A 50 6.96 5.78 -7.34
N ALA A 51 5.99 6.23 -6.54
CA ALA A 51 5.60 7.64 -6.49
C ALA A 51 6.67 8.48 -5.79
N GLU A 52 7.20 8.01 -4.67
CA GLU A 52 8.28 8.63 -3.92
C GLU A 52 9.53 8.81 -4.81
N LYS A 53 10.00 7.74 -5.46
CA LYS A 53 11.15 7.80 -6.38
C LYS A 53 10.96 8.84 -7.49
N LYS A 54 9.73 8.98 -8.03
CA LYS A 54 9.43 10.00 -9.05
C LYS A 54 9.52 11.41 -8.47
N ILE A 55 9.05 11.62 -7.25
CA ILE A 55 9.14 12.91 -6.55
C ILE A 55 10.61 13.24 -6.30
N SER A 56 11.41 12.30 -5.77
CA SER A 56 12.85 12.52 -5.54
C SER A 56 13.59 12.94 -6.82
N ILE A 57 13.37 12.23 -7.94
CA ILE A 57 13.98 12.60 -9.24
C ILE A 57 13.55 14.00 -9.72
N LEU A 58 12.32 14.42 -9.43
CA LEU A 58 11.84 15.76 -9.80
C LEU A 58 12.48 16.85 -8.94
N LEU A 59 12.69 16.58 -7.65
CA LEU A 59 13.40 17.49 -6.73
C LEU A 59 14.89 17.61 -7.10
N GLU A 60 15.55 16.50 -7.44
CA GLU A 60 16.93 16.48 -7.94
C GLU A 60 17.14 17.40 -9.16
N LYS A 61 16.16 17.46 -10.07
CA LYS A 61 16.23 18.31 -11.27
C LYS A 61 16.13 19.81 -10.97
N ASN A 62 15.68 20.19 -9.77
CA ASN A 62 15.56 21.60 -9.35
C ASN A 62 16.78 22.12 -8.57
N GLY A 63 17.84 21.33 -8.40
CA GLY A 63 19.17 21.82 -8.06
C GLY A 63 19.58 21.82 -6.57
N GLU A 64 18.70 21.46 -5.64
CA GLU A 64 19.08 21.21 -4.24
C GLU A 64 18.33 19.97 -3.70
N LEU A 65 19.10 18.96 -3.29
CA LEU A 65 18.63 17.74 -2.63
C LEU A 65 18.66 17.96 -1.11
N GLU A 66 17.51 18.05 -0.47
CA GLU A 66 17.39 17.71 0.96
C GLU A 66 16.68 16.36 1.06
N GLU A 67 17.48 15.28 1.16
CA GLU A 67 17.00 14.00 1.70
C GLU A 67 16.95 14.15 3.23
N SER A 68 15.75 14.32 3.78
CA SER A 68 15.49 14.02 5.17
C SER A 68 14.78 12.67 5.23
N GLU A 69 15.25 11.74 6.06
CA GLU A 69 14.51 10.54 6.40
C GLU A 69 13.06 10.93 6.76
N PHE A 70 12.08 10.35 6.07
CA PHE A 70 10.67 10.59 6.40
C PHE A 70 10.41 9.91 7.74
N ASP A 71 10.56 10.66 8.83
CA ASP A 71 10.39 10.14 10.18
C ASP A 71 8.91 9.81 10.42
N THR A 72 8.57 8.53 10.34
CA THR A 72 7.22 8.02 10.62
C THR A 72 6.89 8.04 12.13
N ASN A 73 7.78 8.55 12.99
CA ASN A 73 7.60 8.63 14.45
C ASN A 73 7.39 10.05 14.99
N GLN A 74 6.71 10.93 14.26
CA GLN A 74 6.14 12.13 14.90
C GLN A 74 4.78 11.78 15.53
N GLU A 75 4.84 11.40 16.81
CA GLU A 75 3.73 11.52 17.77
C GLU A 75 3.32 12.99 17.97
#